data_AF-A0A1A8N1Y1-F1
#
_entry.id   AF-A0A1A8N1Y1-F1
#
_cell.length_a   1.000
_cell.length_b   1.000
_cell.length_c   1.000
_cell.angle_alpha   90.00
_cell.angle_beta   90.00
_cell.angle_gamma   90.00
#
_symmetry.space_group_name_H-M   'P 1'
#
loop_
_entity.id
_entity.type
_entity.pdbx_description
1 polymer ?
#
loop_
_entity_poly.entity_id
_entity_poly.type
_entity_poly.pdbx_seq_one_letter_code
_entity_poly.pdbx_strand_id
1 'polypeptide(L)'
;KRFSSTECLLTHLAIHNKTGEVYVGAVNWIFKLSSNLTKLRNHMTGPVVDNEKCYPPPSVQSCPHDLAQTPNVNKLLLIDYAQNRLIACGSTSQGICQFLRLDDLFKLGEPHHRKEHYLSSVAESG
;
A
#
# COMPACT_ATOMS: atom_id res chain seq x y z
N LYS A 1 -16.43 19.15 -2.75
CA LYS A 1 -16.08 18.52 -1.45
C LYS A 1 -14.57 18.28 -1.41
N ARG A 2 -13.96 18.12 -0.23
CA ARG A 2 -12.53 17.87 -0.05
C ARG A 2 -12.32 16.73 0.94
N PHE A 3 -11.39 15.84 0.62
CA PHE A 3 -10.77 14.94 1.59
C PHE A 3 -9.39 15.50 1.94
N SER A 4 -9.05 15.51 3.23
CA SER A 4 -7.73 15.91 3.71
C SER A 4 -7.29 14.93 4.78
N SER A 5 -6.04 14.49 4.71
CA SER A 5 -5.38 13.76 5.78
C SER A 5 -4.35 14.66 6.43
N THR A 6 -4.43 14.84 7.74
CA THR A 6 -3.44 15.61 8.54
C THR A 6 -2.33 14.71 9.09
N GLU A 7 -2.51 13.39 9.01
CA GLU A 7 -1.64 12.40 9.67
C GLU A 7 -0.68 11.71 8.70
N CYS A 8 -0.92 11.80 7.39
CA CYS A 8 -0.10 11.13 6.39
C CYS A 8 -0.08 11.89 5.06
N LEU A 9 1.01 11.72 4.31
CA LEU A 9 1.17 12.22 2.95
C LEU A 9 0.43 11.31 1.97
N LEU A 10 -0.37 11.91 1.08
CA LEU A 10 -1.05 11.21 -0.01
C LEU A 10 -0.10 11.05 -1.20
N THR A 11 -0.11 9.91 -1.88
CA THR A 11 0.82 9.61 -2.98
C THR A 11 0.10 9.33 -4.30
N HIS A 12 -0.83 8.37 -4.32
CA HIS A 12 -1.51 7.95 -5.55
C HIS A 12 -3.03 8.06 -5.42
N LEU A 13 -3.71 8.25 -6.55
CA LEU A 13 -5.17 8.27 -6.63
C LEU A 13 -5.63 7.45 -7.83
N ALA A 14 -6.63 6.59 -7.61
CA ALA A 14 -7.30 5.83 -8.66
C ALA A 14 -8.81 5.95 -8.49
N ILE A 15 -9.52 6.13 -9.60
CA ILE A 15 -10.99 6.25 -9.62
C ILE A 15 -11.58 5.02 -10.31
N HIS A 16 -12.53 4.36 -9.66
CA HIS A 16 -13.23 3.23 -10.24
C HIS A 16 -14.24 3.71 -11.29
N ASN A 17 -14.03 3.32 -12.55
CA ASN A 17 -14.72 3.89 -13.71
C ASN A 17 -16.24 3.69 -13.75
N LYS A 18 -16.78 2.65 -13.08
CA LYS A 18 -18.23 2.37 -13.03
C LYS A 18 -18.93 2.98 -11.83
N THR A 19 -18.29 2.98 -10.66
CA THR A 19 -18.93 3.38 -9.38
C THR A 19 -18.57 4.81 -8.98
N GLY A 20 -17.50 5.37 -9.55
CA GLY A 20 -16.95 6.66 -9.16
C GLY A 20 -16.29 6.66 -7.77
N GLU A 21 -16.15 5.50 -7.12
CA GLU A 21 -15.41 5.38 -5.86
C GLU A 21 -13.93 5.73 -6.07
N VAL A 22 -13.35 6.39 -5.09
CA VAL A 22 -11.98 6.90 -5.16
C VAL A 22 -11.11 6.13 -4.18
N TYR A 23 -10.03 5.53 -4.69
CA TYR A 23 -9.01 4.85 -3.91
C TYR A 23 -7.80 5.76 -3.83
N VAL A 24 -7.30 6.00 -2.61
CA VAL A 24 -6.18 6.90 -2.36
C VAL A 24 -5.08 6.15 -1.63
N GLY A 25 -3.90 6.09 -2.25
CA GLY A 25 -2.68 5.60 -1.65
C GLY A 25 -2.01 6.72 -0.85
N ALA A 26 -1.47 6.37 0.32
CA ALA A 26 -0.79 7.29 1.20
C ALA A 26 0.36 6.58 1.94
N VAL A 27 1.14 7.34 2.69
CA VAL A 27 2.08 6.79 3.65
C VAL A 27 1.31 6.11 4.78
N ASN A 28 1.60 4.82 5.03
CA ASN A 28 0.99 3.96 6.05
C ASN A 28 -0.49 3.65 5.86
N TRP A 29 -1.14 4.13 4.79
CA TRP A 29 -2.58 4.00 4.60
C TRP A 29 -3.00 3.84 3.15
N ILE A 30 -4.06 3.07 2.94
CA ILE A 30 -4.91 3.11 1.74
C ILE A 30 -6.32 3.54 2.17
N PHE A 31 -6.91 4.49 1.47
CA PHE A 31 -8.27 4.97 1.72
C PHE A 31 -9.20 4.60 0.58
N LYS A 32 -10.45 4.28 0.92
CA LYS A 32 -11.58 4.21 0.00
C LYS A 32 -12.54 5.33 0.34
N LEU A 33 -12.86 6.15 -0.65
CA LEU A 33 -13.77 7.27 -0.55
C LEU A 33 -14.95 7.06 -1.51
N SER A 34 -16.10 7.65 -1.19
CA SER A 34 -17.19 7.77 -2.15
C SER A 34 -16.82 8.73 -3.29
N SER A 35 -17.63 8.76 -4.34
CA SER A 35 -17.49 9.73 -5.45
C SER A 35 -17.53 11.19 -5.00
N ASN A 36 -18.10 11.46 -3.83
CA ASN A 36 -18.13 12.78 -3.20
C ASN A 36 -16.98 13.00 -2.21
N LEU A 37 -15.94 12.17 -2.22
CA LEU A 37 -14.76 12.24 -1.34
C LEU A 37 -15.07 12.06 0.16
N THR A 38 -16.18 11.39 0.50
CA THR A 38 -16.45 11.01 1.90
C THR A 38 -15.73 9.69 2.19
N LYS A 39 -14.93 9.64 3.25
CA LYS A 39 -14.20 8.43 3.66
C LYS A 39 -15.18 7.30 3.98
N LEU A 40 -15.06 6.19 3.26
CA LEU A 40 -15.87 4.98 3.46
C LEU A 40 -15.09 3.94 4.27
N ARG A 41 -13.82 3.70 3.91
CA ARG A 41 -12.92 2.74 4.56
C ARG A 41 -11.48 3.24 4.55
N ASN A 42 -10.66 2.65 5.42
CA ASN A 42 -9.21 2.77 5.39
C ASN A 42 -8.57 1.40 5.68
N HIS A 43 -7.35 1.23 5.21
CA HIS A 43 -6.52 0.05 5.44
C HIS A 43 -5.13 0.51 5.86
N MET A 44 -4.66 0.06 7.01
CA MET A 44 -3.34 0.41 7.54
C MET A 44 -2.28 -0.47 6.86
N THR A 45 -1.27 0.15 6.25
CA THR A 45 -0.15 -0.54 5.58
C THR A 45 1.18 -0.38 6.32
N GLY A 46 1.23 0.46 7.35
CA GLY A 46 2.41 0.70 8.18
C GLY A 46 2.12 1.64 9.35
N PRO A 47 3.15 2.10 10.10
CA PRO A 47 4.56 1.75 9.90
C PRO A 47 4.82 0.27 10.20
N VAL A 48 5.95 -0.25 9.70
CA VAL A 48 6.40 -1.62 9.96
C VAL A 48 7.84 -1.63 10.45
N VAL A 49 8.18 -2.60 11.30
CA VAL A 49 9.56 -2.81 11.76
C VAL A 49 10.36 -3.38 10.59
N ASP A 50 11.21 -2.54 10.00
CA ASP A 50 11.92 -2.86 8.76
C ASP A 50 13.22 -2.05 8.65
N ASN A 51 14.07 -2.44 7.69
CA ASN A 51 15.22 -1.65 7.26
C ASN A 51 15.47 -1.91 5.77
N GLU A 52 15.62 -0.85 4.99
CA GLU A 52 15.79 -0.91 3.52
C GLU A 52 16.97 -1.80 3.07
N LYS A 53 17.99 -1.97 3.92
CA LYS A 53 19.19 -2.79 3.65
C LYS A 53 18.94 -4.29 3.84
N CYS A 54 17.81 -4.70 4.44
CA CYS A 54 17.49 -6.09 4.69
C CYS A 54 16.99 -6.80 3.42
N TYR A 55 17.78 -7.73 2.87
CA TYR A 55 17.36 -8.56 1.74
C TYR A 55 17.68 -10.04 1.97
N PRO A 56 16.70 -10.96 1.89
CA PRO A 56 15.25 -10.73 1.84
C PRO A 56 14.71 -9.99 3.08
N PRO A 57 13.44 -9.52 3.09
CA PRO A 57 12.89 -8.78 4.22
C PRO A 57 12.82 -9.64 5.50
N PRO A 58 12.73 -9.00 6.70
CA PRO A 58 12.78 -9.68 8.00
C PRO A 58 11.73 -10.78 8.22
N SER A 59 10.60 -10.73 7.50
CA SER A 59 9.56 -11.76 7.53
C SER A 59 9.97 -13.09 6.90
N VAL A 60 11.05 -13.10 6.11
CA VAL A 60 11.56 -14.27 5.38
C VAL A 60 12.91 -14.72 5.92
N GLN A 61 13.79 -13.77 6.25
CA GLN A 61 15.14 -14.07 6.73
C GLN A 61 15.57 -13.08 7.81
N SER A 62 16.33 -13.55 8.80
CA SER A 62 16.93 -12.68 9.82
C SER A 62 17.83 -11.62 9.19
N CYS A 63 17.62 -10.37 9.56
CA CYS A 63 18.40 -9.24 9.06
C CYS A 63 19.53 -8.87 10.03
N PRO A 64 20.77 -8.65 9.55
CA PRO A 64 21.89 -8.22 10.39
C PRO A 64 21.91 -6.71 10.67
N HIS A 65 21.00 -5.94 10.08
CA HIS A 65 20.89 -4.49 10.25
C HIS A 65 19.84 -4.13 11.30
N ASP A 66 20.05 -3.01 11.99
CA ASP A 66 19.11 -2.53 13.00
C ASP A 66 17.75 -2.23 12.39
N LEU A 67 16.70 -2.82 12.96
CA LEU A 67 15.33 -2.61 12.50
C LEU A 67 14.71 -1.43 13.23
N ALA A 68 13.91 -0.65 12.51
CA ALA A 68 13.19 0.48 13.08
C ALA A 68 11.76 0.57 12.53
N GLN A 69 10.90 1.30 13.23
CA GLN A 69 9.56 1.62 12.73
C GLN A 69 9.68 2.51 11.49
N THR A 70 9.48 1.90 10.32
CA THR A 70 9.69 2.52 9.02
C THR A 70 8.33 2.81 8.36
N PRO A 71 8.08 4.04 7.88
CA PRO A 71 6.85 4.36 7.17
C PRO A 71 6.77 3.61 5.84
N ASN A 72 5.59 3.06 5.53
CA ASN A 72 5.33 2.38 4.27
C ASN A 72 4.72 3.35 3.26
N VAL A 73 5.52 3.80 2.30
CA VAL A 73 5.08 4.72 1.24
C VAL A 73 4.35 3.89 0.16
N ASN A 74 3.09 4.23 -0.14
CA ASN A 74 2.43 3.63 -1.29
C ASN A 74 3.10 4.08 -2.60
N LYS A 75 3.71 3.13 -3.32
CA LYS A 75 4.46 3.33 -4.58
C LYS A 75 3.68 2.96 -5.83
N LEU A 76 2.65 2.14 -5.69
CA LEU A 76 1.77 1.73 -6.79
C LEU A 76 0.36 1.53 -6.28
N LEU A 77 -0.62 1.99 -7.06
CA LEU A 77 -2.03 1.81 -6.80
C LEU A 77 -2.77 1.53 -8.11
N LEU A 78 -3.27 0.32 -8.30
CA LEU A 78 -3.94 -0.10 -9.52
C LEU A 78 -5.25 -0.83 -9.22
N ILE A 79 -6.29 -0.52 -9.98
CA ILE A 79 -7.57 -1.23 -9.92
C ILE A 79 -7.51 -2.39 -10.93
N ASP A 80 -7.58 -3.62 -10.43
CA ASP A 80 -7.71 -4.84 -11.23
C ASP A 80 -9.19 -5.20 -11.34
N TYR A 81 -9.83 -4.66 -12.39
CA TYR A 81 -11.26 -4.86 -12.66
C TYR A 81 -11.62 -6.32 -12.95
N ALA A 82 -10.69 -7.09 -13.52
CA ALA A 82 -10.95 -8.49 -13.89
C ALA A 82 -11.11 -9.37 -12.65
N GLN A 83 -10.37 -9.06 -11.58
CA GLN A 83 -10.38 -9.82 -10.33
C GLN A 83 -11.11 -9.10 -9.18
N ASN A 84 -11.79 -7.98 -9.47
CA ASN A 84 -12.51 -7.17 -8.49
C ASN A 84 -11.67 -6.80 -7.24
N ARG A 85 -10.41 -6.38 -7.47
CA ARG A 85 -9.46 -6.08 -6.41
C ARG A 85 -8.62 -4.83 -6.71
N LEU A 86 -8.04 -4.29 -5.66
CA LEU A 86 -7.04 -3.24 -5.69
C LEU A 86 -5.66 -3.87 -5.47
N ILE A 87 -4.70 -3.49 -6.29
CA ILE A 87 -3.28 -3.82 -6.13
C ILE A 87 -2.60 -2.59 -5.55
N ALA A 88 -2.02 -2.73 -4.36
CA ALA A 88 -1.29 -1.66 -3.68
C ALA A 88 0.10 -2.14 -3.31
N CYS A 89 1.15 -1.51 -3.83
CA CYS A 89 2.53 -1.86 -3.49
C CYS A 89 3.17 -0.77 -2.64
N GLY A 90 3.92 -1.19 -1.63
CA GLY A 90 4.58 -0.34 -0.66
C GLY A 90 6.05 -0.10 -0.99
N SER A 91 6.75 0.66 -0.13
CA SER A 91 8.20 0.81 -0.14
C SER A 91 8.89 -0.15 0.85
N THR A 92 8.22 -0.47 1.96
CA THR A 92 8.78 -1.36 2.97
C THR A 92 8.75 -2.82 2.52
N SER A 93 9.47 -3.67 3.24
CA SER A 93 9.63 -5.10 2.95
C SER A 93 10.11 -5.36 1.53
N GLN A 94 11.06 -4.57 1.05
CA GLN A 94 11.60 -4.66 -0.32
C GLN A 94 10.56 -4.41 -1.43
N GLY A 95 9.49 -3.68 -1.11
CA GLY A 95 8.48 -3.25 -2.07
C GLY A 95 7.47 -4.33 -2.46
N ILE A 96 7.00 -5.10 -1.48
CA ILE A 96 5.93 -6.09 -1.68
C ILE A 96 4.58 -5.42 -2.02
N CYS A 97 3.71 -6.22 -2.64
CA CYS A 97 2.36 -5.81 -2.99
C CYS A 97 1.30 -6.51 -2.13
N GLN A 98 0.24 -5.77 -1.84
CA GLN A 98 -1.00 -6.24 -1.23
C GLN A 98 -2.11 -6.26 -2.27
N PHE A 99 -2.96 -7.29 -2.20
CA PHE A 99 -4.23 -7.37 -2.89
C PHE A 99 -5.35 -7.06 -1.91
N LEU A 100 -6.14 -6.02 -2.16
CA LEU A 100 -7.25 -5.61 -1.31
C LEU A 100 -8.57 -5.75 -2.07
N ARG A 101 -9.63 -6.21 -1.41
CA ARG A 101 -10.97 -6.25 -2.01
C ARG A 101 -11.50 -4.83 -2.22
N LEU A 102 -12.09 -4.54 -3.38
CA LEU A 102 -12.58 -3.20 -3.70
C LEU A 102 -13.67 -2.71 -2.73
N ASP A 103 -14.55 -3.60 -2.26
CA ASP A 103 -15.71 -3.21 -1.45
C ASP A 103 -15.32 -2.63 -0.08
N ASP A 104 -14.38 -3.28 0.61
CA ASP A 104 -14.09 -3.03 2.03
C ASP A 104 -12.60 -2.90 2.37
N LEU A 105 -11.72 -2.98 1.37
CA LEU A 105 -10.25 -3.00 1.53
C LEU A 105 -9.73 -4.18 2.37
N PHE A 106 -10.47 -5.29 2.43
CA PHE A 106 -9.99 -6.50 3.07
C PHE A 106 -8.78 -7.08 2.33
N LYS A 107 -7.71 -7.46 3.06
CA LYS A 107 -6.50 -8.03 2.47
C LYS A 107 -6.78 -9.45 1.97
N LEU A 108 -6.81 -9.61 0.65
CA LEU A 108 -6.97 -10.88 -0.05
C LEU A 108 -5.65 -11.67 -0.11
N GLY A 109 -4.51 -10.99 -0.13
CA GLY A 109 -3.20 -11.62 -0.13
C GLY A 109 -2.05 -10.62 -0.17
N GLU A 110 -0.85 -11.09 0.19
CA GLU A 110 0.39 -10.32 0.21
C GLU A 110 1.56 -11.27 -0.10
N PRO A 111 1.83 -11.58 -1.37
CA PRO A 111 2.91 -12.49 -1.74
C PRO A 111 4.27 -11.91 -1.37
N HIS A 112 5.10 -12.68 -0.65
CA HIS A 112 6.42 -12.20 -0.21
C HIS A 112 7.47 -13.30 -0.03
N HIS A 113 7.19 -14.56 -0.39
CA HIS A 113 8.14 -15.68 -0.21
C HIS A 113 9.08 -15.94 -1.40
N ARG A 114 8.96 -15.19 -2.50
CA ARG A 114 9.79 -15.38 -3.70
C ARG A 114 10.36 -14.05 -4.15
N LYS A 115 11.53 -14.10 -4.80
CA LYS A 115 12.28 -12.90 -5.18
C LYS A 115 11.50 -12.01 -6.16
N GLU A 116 10.71 -12.61 -7.04
CA GLU A 116 9.84 -11.91 -7.98
C GLU A 116 8.71 -11.10 -7.31
N HIS A 117 8.47 -11.30 -6.01
CA HIS A 117 7.48 -10.52 -5.27
C HIS A 117 8.03 -9.21 -4.70
N TYR A 118 9.33 -8.94 -4.81
CA TYR A 118 9.98 -7.71 -4.32
C TYR A 118 10.17 -6.74 -5.47
N LEU A 119 9.48 -5.59 -5.46
CA LEU A 119 9.57 -4.63 -6.57
C LEU A 119 10.70 -3.61 -6.38
N SER A 120 10.76 -2.91 -5.24
CA SER A 120 11.74 -1.87 -4.96
C SER A 120 11.63 -1.37 -3.52
N SER A 121 12.74 -1.34 -2.78
CA SER A 121 12.83 -0.82 -1.41
C SER A 121 12.91 0.71 -1.30
N VAL A 122 13.12 1.44 -2.40
CA VAL A 122 13.35 2.90 -2.37
C VAL A 122 12.08 3.63 -1.94
N ALA A 123 12.16 4.54 -0.97
CA ALA A 123 11.00 5.27 -0.45
C ALA A 123 10.51 6.40 -1.37
N GLU A 124 11.37 6.92 -2.25
CA GLU A 124 11.02 7.97 -3.20
C GLU A 124 10.04 7.43 -4.27
N SER A 125 8.98 8.21 -4.51
CA SER A 125 8.07 8.07 -5.65
C SER A 125 8.63 8.89 -6.81
N GLY A 126 8.95 8.23 -7.93
CA GLY A 126 9.38 8.89 -9.17
C GLY A 126 8.24 9.56 -9.93
#